data_AF-A0A2G2HFR8-F1
#
_entry.id   AF-A0A2G2HFR8-F1
#
_cell.length_a   1.000
_cell.length_b   1.000
_cell.length_c   1.000
_cell.angle_alpha   90.00
_cell.angle_beta   90.00
_cell.angle_gamma   90.00
#
_symmetry.space_group_name_H-M   'P 1'
#
loop_
_entity.id
_entity.type
_entity.pdbx_description
1 polymer ?
#
loop_
_entity_poly.entity_id
_entity_poly.type
_entity_poly.pdbx_seq_one_letter_code
_entity_poly.pdbx_strand_id
1 'polypeptide(L)'
;MISPISSSASLIHSASTVQPKQELNEDQLNYVSSVLEDYDSSALSDADALEIVANFSQAGITPSRDLANAISDSGFSASQIGELAAVTGTSATSFDSRGAGAPPPPPPADTAEEEEELTQILLDLLDANEKENKEEEEPVSSTSQNTSFEEILDLSSKIVALNENSKDKVLELFEKYNENENDLSKENVQKVVQNSLSQILNDTNNYTPTSFYV
;
A
#
# COMPACT_ATOMS: atom_id res chain seq x y z
N MET A 1 -53.21 11.88 39.68
CA MET A 1 -52.33 11.29 40.70
C MET A 1 -51.37 10.35 40.00
N ILE A 2 -50.10 10.47 40.36
CA ILE A 2 -48.93 9.85 39.73
C ILE A 2 -48.74 8.45 40.29
N SER A 3 -48.38 7.47 39.46
CA SER A 3 -47.56 6.31 39.86
C SER A 3 -47.02 5.59 38.61
N PRO A 4 -45.73 5.74 38.28
CA PRO A 4 -44.98 4.70 37.59
C PRO A 4 -44.28 3.83 38.64
N ILE A 5 -44.63 2.55 38.74
CA ILE A 5 -43.81 1.59 39.48
C ILE A 5 -42.93 0.87 38.46
N SER A 6 -41.68 1.34 38.47
CA SER A 6 -40.50 0.65 37.98
C SER A 6 -40.36 -0.71 38.67
N SER A 7 -40.16 -1.76 37.87
CA SER A 7 -39.39 -2.95 38.24
C SER A 7 -39.15 -3.81 37.00
N SER A 8 -38.06 -3.53 36.29
CA SER A 8 -37.38 -4.54 35.48
C SER A 8 -35.89 -4.41 35.76
N ALA A 9 -35.51 -4.87 36.95
CA ALA A 9 -34.15 -5.29 37.23
C ALA A 9 -34.00 -6.71 36.67
N SER A 10 -33.57 -6.82 35.42
CA SER A 10 -32.98 -8.05 34.88
C SER A 10 -31.47 -7.92 35.05
N LEU A 11 -31.03 -8.52 36.15
CA LEU A 11 -29.65 -8.84 36.47
C LEU A 11 -29.02 -9.70 35.37
N ILE A 12 -27.79 -9.36 34.99
CA ILE A 12 -26.69 -10.26 34.63
C ILE A 12 -26.91 -11.13 33.38
N HIS A 13 -26.26 -10.72 32.29
CA HIS A 13 -25.36 -11.60 31.54
C HIS A 13 -24.26 -10.75 30.92
N SER A 14 -23.24 -10.44 31.72
CA SER A 14 -21.90 -10.28 31.15
C SER A 14 -21.53 -11.64 30.58
N ALA A 15 -21.88 -11.88 29.32
CA ALA A 15 -21.23 -12.91 28.55
C ALA A 15 -19.77 -12.48 28.43
N SER A 16 -18.94 -12.94 29.38
CA SER A 16 -17.53 -13.15 29.12
C SER A 16 -17.49 -14.04 27.89
N THR A 17 -17.33 -13.41 26.73
CA THR A 17 -16.90 -14.09 25.52
C THR A 17 -15.56 -14.71 25.90
N VAL A 18 -15.59 -15.99 26.24
CA VAL A 18 -14.40 -16.83 26.25
C VAL A 18 -13.96 -16.78 24.79
N GLN A 19 -13.05 -15.86 24.47
CA GLN A 19 -12.44 -15.84 23.16
C GLN A 19 -11.83 -17.24 22.98
N PRO A 20 -12.14 -17.95 21.89
CA PRO A 20 -11.45 -19.19 21.60
C PRO A 20 -9.97 -18.84 21.60
N LYS A 21 -9.21 -19.44 22.52
CA LYS A 21 -7.76 -19.39 22.48
C LYS A 21 -7.41 -20.08 21.16
N GLN A 22 -7.09 -19.29 20.13
CA GLN A 22 -6.57 -19.82 18.88
C GLN A 22 -5.16 -20.34 19.18
N GLU A 23 -5.12 -21.56 19.69
CA GLU A 23 -3.91 -22.33 19.89
C GLU A 23 -3.46 -22.84 18.51
N LEU A 24 -2.22 -22.54 18.15
CA LEU A 24 -1.59 -23.12 16.98
C LEU A 24 -1.41 -24.62 17.19
N ASN A 25 -1.62 -25.43 16.16
CA ASN A 25 -1.27 -26.85 16.23
C ASN A 25 0.25 -27.05 16.08
N GLU A 26 0.74 -28.26 16.37
CA GLU A 26 2.17 -28.59 16.28
C GLU A 26 2.72 -28.39 14.86
N ASP A 27 1.94 -28.69 13.83
CA ASP A 27 2.36 -28.51 12.42
C ASP A 27 2.56 -27.02 12.07
N GLN A 28 1.68 -26.15 12.55
CA GLN A 28 1.76 -24.70 12.38
C GLN A 28 2.95 -24.13 13.15
N LEU A 29 3.23 -24.61 14.36
CA LEU A 29 4.41 -24.19 15.12
C LEU A 29 5.71 -24.56 14.40
N ASN A 30 5.80 -25.80 13.89
CA ASN A 30 6.96 -26.23 13.10
C ASN A 30 7.10 -25.40 11.82
N TYR A 31 5.99 -25.04 11.16
CA TYR A 31 6.02 -24.18 10.00
C TYR A 31 6.49 -22.76 10.33
N VAL A 32 6.03 -22.18 11.45
CA VAL A 32 6.50 -20.85 11.91
C VAL A 32 8.02 -20.86 12.12
N SER A 33 8.55 -21.87 12.81
CA SER A 33 10.00 -21.99 12.99
C SER A 33 10.74 -22.13 11.65
N SER A 34 10.23 -22.98 10.75
CA SER A 34 10.84 -23.20 9.44
C SER A 34 10.87 -21.94 8.58
N VAL A 35 9.81 -21.14 8.58
CA VAL A 35 9.76 -19.87 7.82
C VAL A 35 10.73 -18.86 8.42
N LEU A 36 10.76 -18.72 9.75
CA LEU A 36 11.60 -17.71 10.41
C LEU A 36 13.10 -18.04 10.39
N GLU A 37 13.49 -19.30 10.15
CA GLU A 37 14.90 -19.71 10.01
C GLU A 37 15.58 -19.10 8.78
N ASP A 38 14.82 -18.77 7.74
CA ASP A 38 15.35 -18.19 6.50
C ASP A 38 15.61 -16.68 6.61
N TYR A 39 15.17 -16.03 7.70
CA TYR A 39 15.26 -14.58 7.89
C TYR A 39 16.18 -14.18 9.06
N ASP A 40 16.65 -12.92 9.05
CA ASP A 40 17.46 -12.34 10.14
C ASP A 40 16.59 -11.44 11.03
N SER A 41 16.51 -11.78 12.33
CA SER A 41 15.76 -11.00 13.32
C SER A 41 16.35 -9.63 13.63
N SER A 42 17.62 -9.40 13.31
CA SER A 42 18.31 -8.11 13.50
C SER A 42 18.21 -7.18 12.30
N ALA A 43 17.84 -7.70 11.13
CA ALA A 43 17.86 -6.98 9.85
C ALA A 43 16.60 -7.27 9.01
N LEU A 44 15.43 -7.29 9.66
CA LEU A 44 14.17 -7.52 8.99
C LEU A 44 13.76 -6.31 8.13
N SER A 45 13.59 -6.50 6.82
CA SER A 45 13.08 -5.47 5.91
C SER A 45 11.55 -5.52 5.78
N ASP A 46 10.97 -4.49 5.17
CA ASP A 46 9.53 -4.42 4.89
C ASP A 46 9.06 -5.55 3.95
N ALA A 47 9.90 -5.89 2.96
CA ALA A 47 9.65 -7.00 2.05
C ALA A 47 9.65 -8.35 2.79
N ASP A 48 10.62 -8.57 3.67
CA ASP A 48 10.70 -9.80 4.48
C ASP A 48 9.47 -9.94 5.39
N ALA A 49 9.04 -8.84 6.02
CA ALA A 49 7.88 -8.84 6.89
C ALA A 49 6.58 -9.22 6.13
N LEU A 50 6.41 -8.72 4.91
CA LEU A 50 5.28 -9.10 4.05
C LEU A 50 5.32 -10.57 3.65
N GLU A 51 6.49 -11.07 3.26
CA GLU A 51 6.65 -12.48 2.91
C GLU A 51 6.35 -13.40 4.10
N ILE A 52 6.84 -13.05 5.29
CA ILE A 52 6.58 -13.82 6.52
C ILE A 52 5.08 -13.86 6.82
N VAL A 53 4.39 -12.72 6.75
CA VAL A 53 2.94 -12.64 7.00
C VAL A 53 2.14 -13.36 5.90
N ALA A 54 2.57 -13.27 4.64
CA ALA A 54 1.94 -13.98 3.53
C ALA A 54 2.06 -15.50 3.68
N ASN A 55 3.26 -16.00 4.05
CA ASN A 55 3.49 -17.42 4.34
C ASN A 55 2.59 -17.91 5.48
N PHE A 56 2.48 -17.15 6.58
CA PHE A 56 1.60 -17.49 7.70
C PHE A 56 0.13 -17.51 7.29
N SER A 57 -0.33 -16.50 6.55
CA SER A 57 -1.70 -16.43 6.03
C SER A 57 -2.01 -17.63 5.11
N GLN A 58 -1.09 -18.01 4.23
CA GLN A 58 -1.22 -19.15 3.33
C GLN A 58 -1.29 -20.49 4.08
N ALA A 59 -0.58 -20.61 5.21
CA ALA A 59 -0.67 -21.76 6.11
C ALA A 59 -1.91 -21.74 7.03
N GLY A 60 -2.80 -20.75 6.87
CA GLY A 60 -3.99 -20.57 7.72
C GLY A 60 -3.65 -20.16 9.16
N ILE A 61 -2.46 -19.62 9.37
CA ILE A 61 -1.97 -19.13 10.66
C ILE A 61 -2.43 -17.68 10.81
N THR A 62 -3.42 -17.49 11.67
CA THR A 62 -3.95 -16.15 11.97
C THR A 62 -3.14 -15.49 13.09
N PRO A 63 -3.08 -14.14 13.13
CA PRO A 63 -2.49 -13.41 14.24
C PRO A 63 -3.08 -13.82 15.59
N SER A 64 -2.25 -14.36 16.48
CA SER A 64 -2.67 -14.79 17.81
C SER A 64 -1.54 -14.60 18.83
N ARG A 65 -1.88 -14.66 20.12
CA ARG A 65 -0.88 -14.56 21.18
C ARG A 65 0.11 -15.73 21.14
N ASP A 66 -0.34 -16.91 20.77
CA ASP A 66 0.52 -18.10 20.68
C ASP A 66 1.48 -17.99 19.48
N LEU A 67 1.03 -17.42 18.35
CA LEU A 67 1.91 -17.04 17.24
C LEU A 67 2.96 -16.02 17.68
N ALA A 68 2.57 -14.98 18.42
CA ALA A 68 3.50 -13.97 18.89
C ALA A 68 4.61 -14.56 19.78
N ASN A 69 4.26 -15.50 20.66
CA ASN A 69 5.25 -16.21 21.46
C ASN A 69 6.19 -17.05 20.61
N ALA A 70 5.66 -17.82 19.63
CA ALA A 70 6.48 -18.64 18.74
C ALA A 70 7.46 -17.80 17.90
N ILE A 71 7.01 -16.64 17.42
CA ILE A 71 7.85 -15.67 16.69
C ILE A 71 8.94 -15.09 17.62
N SER A 72 8.59 -14.75 18.87
CA SER A 72 9.53 -14.26 19.88
C SER A 72 10.55 -15.30 20.34
N ASP A 73 10.20 -16.57 20.35
CA ASP A 73 11.14 -17.66 20.64
C ASP A 73 12.24 -17.76 19.57
N SER A 74 11.93 -17.38 18.32
CA SER A 74 12.90 -17.23 17.23
C SER A 74 13.66 -15.91 17.24
N GLY A 75 13.44 -15.04 18.23
CA GLY A 75 14.09 -13.73 18.36
C GLY A 75 13.44 -12.60 17.56
N PHE A 76 12.32 -12.84 16.91
CA PHE A 76 11.57 -11.83 16.15
C PHE A 76 10.47 -11.19 17.00
N SER A 77 10.10 -9.95 16.69
CA SER A 77 8.94 -9.30 17.29
C SER A 77 7.74 -9.42 16.36
N ALA A 78 6.72 -10.17 16.76
CA ALA A 78 5.49 -10.31 15.96
C ALA A 78 4.79 -8.97 15.73
N SER A 79 4.87 -8.05 16.70
CA SER A 79 4.38 -6.68 16.54
C SER A 79 5.19 -5.91 15.49
N GLN A 80 6.51 -6.09 15.46
CA GLN A 80 7.38 -5.43 14.47
C GLN A 80 7.13 -5.98 13.06
N ILE A 81 7.05 -7.30 12.90
CA ILE A 81 6.68 -7.94 11.62
C ILE A 81 5.31 -7.43 11.17
N GLY A 82 4.33 -7.39 12.08
CA GLY A 82 3.00 -6.90 11.78
C GLY A 82 2.96 -5.42 11.41
N GLU A 83 3.75 -4.58 12.07
CA GLU A 83 3.85 -3.14 11.77
C GLU A 83 4.47 -2.91 10.38
N LEU A 84 5.59 -3.58 10.07
CA LEU A 84 6.27 -3.46 8.78
C LEU A 84 5.38 -4.00 7.63
N ALA A 85 4.72 -5.13 7.86
CA ALA A 85 3.74 -5.68 6.93
C ALA A 85 2.48 -4.82 6.80
N ALA A 86 2.05 -4.12 7.87
CA ALA A 86 0.89 -3.23 7.84
C ALA A 86 1.20 -1.88 7.20
N VAL A 87 2.41 -1.36 7.37
CA VAL A 87 2.92 -0.15 6.70
C VAL A 87 2.91 -0.33 5.19
N THR A 88 3.23 -1.53 4.70
CA THR A 88 3.15 -1.83 3.26
C THR A 88 1.80 -2.40 2.83
N GLY A 89 1.01 -2.97 3.76
CA GLY A 89 -0.26 -3.63 3.45
C GLY A 89 -1.52 -2.76 3.55
N THR A 90 -1.47 -1.65 4.30
CA THR A 90 -2.60 -0.73 4.46
C THR A 90 -2.13 0.61 5.02
N SER A 91 -2.12 1.66 4.19
CA SER A 91 -2.51 2.98 4.70
C SER A 91 -3.83 2.82 5.47
N ALA A 92 -3.82 3.24 6.73
CA ALA A 92 -4.96 3.43 7.62
C ALA A 92 -5.82 2.19 7.97
N THR A 93 -5.69 1.70 9.20
CA THR A 93 -6.80 1.80 10.17
C THR A 93 -6.29 1.52 11.58
N SER A 94 -5.75 2.56 12.22
CA SER A 94 -5.67 2.62 13.67
C SER A 94 -7.06 2.42 14.26
N PHE A 95 -7.19 1.34 15.01
CA PHE A 95 -8.35 0.98 15.81
C PHE A 95 -8.49 2.01 16.94
N ASP A 96 -9.40 2.97 16.79
CA ASP A 96 -9.95 3.66 17.94
C ASP A 96 -11.49 3.64 17.91
N SER A 97 -12.02 3.10 19.00
CA SER A 97 -13.31 3.42 19.58
C SER A 97 -14.61 2.92 18.90
N ARG A 98 -15.10 1.86 19.54
CA ARG A 98 -16.51 1.60 19.91
C ARG A 98 -17.40 2.85 19.90
N GLY A 99 -18.37 2.86 18.99
CA GLY A 99 -19.72 3.36 19.26
C GLY A 99 -20.00 4.83 18.98
N ALA A 100 -21.15 5.01 18.31
CA ALA A 100 -21.96 6.22 18.15
C ALA A 100 -21.55 7.19 17.03
N GLY A 101 -22.41 7.24 16.02
CA GLY A 101 -22.46 8.27 14.98
C GLY A 101 -21.82 7.81 13.68
N ALA A 102 -22.65 7.57 12.66
CA ALA A 102 -22.13 7.46 11.31
C ALA A 102 -21.39 8.77 10.97
N PRO A 103 -20.07 8.73 10.71
CA PRO A 103 -19.36 9.91 10.27
C PRO A 103 -19.88 10.30 8.88
N PRO A 104 -19.81 11.60 8.51
CA PRO A 104 -20.04 12.00 7.13
C PRO A 104 -19.09 11.20 6.22
N PRO A 105 -19.48 10.92 4.96
CA PRO A 105 -18.60 10.21 4.03
C PRO A 105 -17.24 10.91 3.99
N PRO A 106 -16.13 10.19 4.20
CA PRO A 106 -14.81 10.77 4.11
C PRO A 106 -14.61 11.30 2.68
N PRO A 107 -13.95 12.45 2.51
CA PRO A 107 -13.41 12.82 1.21
C PRO A 107 -12.40 11.74 0.77
N PRO A 108 -12.28 11.46 -0.54
CA PRO A 108 -11.39 10.42 -1.06
C PRO A 108 -9.94 10.79 -0.72
N ALA A 109 -9.34 10.06 0.23
CA ALA A 109 -7.96 10.26 0.68
C ALA A 109 -6.94 9.46 -0.16
N ASP A 110 -7.37 8.42 -0.89
CA ASP A 110 -6.48 7.60 -1.73
C ASP A 110 -5.87 8.35 -2.92
N THR A 111 -6.55 9.40 -3.39
CA THR A 111 -6.14 10.12 -4.62
C THR A 111 -4.80 10.83 -4.46
N ALA A 112 -4.52 11.41 -3.29
CA ALA A 112 -3.35 12.29 -3.12
C ALA A 112 -2.05 11.52 -2.94
N GLU A 113 -2.08 10.39 -2.22
CA GLU A 113 -0.91 9.51 -2.05
C GLU A 113 -0.54 8.84 -3.38
N GLU A 114 -1.54 8.38 -4.14
CA GLU A 114 -1.34 7.80 -5.48
C GLU A 114 -0.79 8.83 -6.49
N GLU A 115 -1.25 10.09 -6.40
CA GLU A 115 -0.72 11.19 -7.22
C GLU A 115 0.78 11.44 -6.96
N GLU A 116 1.21 11.43 -5.70
CA GLU A 116 2.62 11.67 -5.33
C GLU A 116 3.55 10.56 -5.84
N GLU A 117 3.16 9.29 -5.70
CA GLU A 117 3.95 8.16 -6.20
C GLU A 117 4.09 8.21 -7.73
N LEU A 118 2.99 8.45 -8.44
CA LEU A 118 3.00 8.56 -9.90
C LEU A 118 3.82 9.77 -10.38
N THR A 119 3.82 10.88 -9.64
CA THR A 119 4.69 12.02 -9.99
C THR A 119 6.16 11.68 -9.89
N GLN A 120 6.58 10.91 -8.88
CA GLN A 120 7.98 10.51 -8.73
C GLN A 120 8.42 9.53 -9.81
N ILE A 121 7.56 8.56 -10.17
CA ILE A 121 7.82 7.60 -11.25
C ILE A 121 7.94 8.33 -12.59
N LEU A 122 7.02 9.25 -12.88
CA LEU A 122 7.06 10.08 -14.08
C LEU A 122 8.31 10.95 -14.12
N LEU A 123 8.72 11.51 -12.98
CA LEU A 123 9.93 12.31 -12.86
C LEU A 123 11.17 11.48 -13.17
N ASP A 124 11.35 10.31 -12.55
CA ASP A 124 12.53 9.45 -12.79
C ASP A 124 12.62 8.99 -14.25
N LEU A 125 11.49 8.62 -14.86
CA LEU A 125 11.42 8.22 -16.28
C LEU A 125 11.68 9.37 -17.27
N LEU A 126 11.26 10.61 -16.96
CA LEU A 126 11.51 11.79 -17.81
C LEU A 126 12.90 12.41 -17.58
N ASP A 127 13.43 12.31 -16.36
CA ASP A 127 14.68 12.92 -15.91
C ASP A 127 15.90 11.99 -16.12
N ALA A 128 15.68 10.77 -16.61
CA ALA A 128 16.73 9.78 -16.94
C ALA A 128 17.76 10.23 -18.02
N ASN A 129 17.71 11.47 -18.50
CA ASN A 129 18.64 12.06 -19.46
C ASN A 129 19.95 12.63 -18.86
N GLU A 130 20.13 12.71 -17.53
CA GLU A 130 21.30 13.42 -16.97
C GLU A 130 22.32 12.59 -16.16
N LYS A 131 22.20 11.27 -16.02
CA LYS A 131 23.28 10.49 -15.38
C LYS A 131 24.40 10.10 -16.36
N GLU A 132 24.96 11.09 -17.05
CA GLU A 132 26.28 10.96 -17.70
C GLU A 132 27.01 12.31 -17.86
N ASN A 133 27.08 13.16 -16.83
CA ASN A 133 28.26 14.01 -16.61
C ASN A 133 28.32 14.65 -15.21
N LYS A 134 29.44 14.34 -14.53
CA LYS A 134 30.19 15.12 -13.54
C LYS A 134 29.77 15.17 -12.06
N GLU A 135 30.64 14.50 -11.30
CA GLU A 135 31.09 14.83 -9.96
C GLU A 135 31.31 16.34 -9.74
N GLU A 136 31.12 16.76 -8.48
CA GLU A 136 31.40 18.05 -7.83
C GLU A 136 30.18 18.98 -7.58
N GLU A 137 29.70 18.90 -6.33
CA GLU A 137 29.37 19.97 -5.38
C GLU A 137 28.52 21.19 -5.84
N GLU A 138 27.47 21.47 -5.05
CA GLU A 138 26.60 22.68 -4.95
C GLU A 138 25.19 22.63 -5.61
N PRO A 139 24.16 23.23 -4.96
CA PRO A 139 22.75 22.99 -5.24
C PRO A 139 22.30 23.76 -6.49
N VAL A 140 22.29 23.08 -7.64
CA VAL A 140 21.85 23.66 -8.90
C VAL A 140 20.32 23.59 -9.04
N SER A 141 19.67 24.71 -8.74
CA SER A 141 18.50 25.13 -9.50
C SER A 141 18.92 25.22 -10.97
N SER A 142 18.46 24.31 -11.81
CA SER A 142 18.72 24.36 -13.25
C SER A 142 17.54 23.80 -14.03
N THR A 143 16.73 24.74 -14.49
CA THR A 143 16.00 24.66 -15.76
C THR A 143 16.89 24.01 -16.82
N SER A 144 16.55 22.80 -17.27
CA SER A 144 16.90 22.27 -18.58
C SER A 144 15.83 21.28 -19.03
N GLN A 145 15.49 21.41 -20.31
CA GLN A 145 14.21 21.07 -20.90
C GLN A 145 13.94 19.56 -20.89
N ASN A 146 12.73 19.14 -20.48
CA ASN A 146 11.84 18.36 -21.37
C ASN A 146 10.42 18.07 -20.85
N THR A 147 10.10 18.35 -19.59
CA THR A 147 8.71 18.34 -19.10
C THR A 147 8.66 19.17 -17.83
N SER A 148 7.76 20.14 -17.79
CA SER A 148 7.64 20.98 -16.58
C SER A 148 7.08 20.13 -15.44
N PHE A 149 7.52 20.36 -14.22
CA PHE A 149 6.94 19.71 -13.03
C PHE A 149 5.41 19.85 -13.01
N GLU A 150 4.88 20.98 -13.49
CA GLU A 150 3.44 21.21 -13.68
C GLU A 150 2.78 20.24 -14.67
N GLU A 151 3.47 19.87 -15.75
CA GLU A 151 2.98 18.89 -16.73
C GLU A 151 3.04 17.48 -16.16
N ILE A 152 4.07 17.16 -15.35
CA ILE A 152 4.17 15.88 -14.64
C ILE A 152 3.03 15.73 -13.64
N LEU A 153 2.70 16.81 -12.92
CA LEU A 153 1.60 16.86 -11.98
C LEU A 153 0.25 16.72 -12.68
N ASP A 154 0.03 17.43 -13.79
CA ASP A 154 -1.20 17.28 -14.60
C ASP A 154 -1.34 15.86 -15.16
N LEU A 155 -0.25 15.26 -15.66
CA LEU A 155 -0.23 13.86 -16.10
C LEU A 155 -0.58 12.91 -14.96
N SER A 156 0.00 13.09 -13.77
CA SER A 156 -0.29 12.27 -12.59
C SER A 156 -1.77 12.34 -12.22
N SER A 157 -2.33 13.54 -12.03
CA SER A 157 -3.77 13.70 -11.74
C SER A 157 -4.66 13.08 -12.82
N LYS A 158 -4.24 13.18 -14.08
CA LYS A 158 -4.99 12.62 -15.21
C LYS A 158 -4.91 11.09 -15.27
N ILE A 159 -3.80 10.49 -14.82
CA ILE A 159 -3.65 9.04 -14.66
C ILE A 159 -4.51 8.54 -13.50
N VAL A 160 -4.53 9.26 -12.38
CA VAL A 160 -5.34 8.87 -11.22
C VAL A 160 -6.84 8.92 -11.52
N ALA A 161 -7.27 9.80 -12.43
CA ALA A 161 -8.66 9.87 -12.91
C ALA A 161 -9.08 8.70 -13.85
N LEU A 162 -8.13 7.88 -14.29
CA LEU A 162 -8.40 6.73 -15.16
C LEU A 162 -9.18 5.62 -14.42
N ASN A 163 -9.86 4.77 -15.20
CA ASN A 163 -10.41 3.51 -14.69
C ASN A 163 -9.30 2.49 -14.43
N GLU A 164 -9.58 1.50 -13.57
CA GLU A 164 -8.61 0.49 -13.12
C GLU A 164 -7.85 -0.17 -14.28
N ASN A 165 -8.57 -0.65 -15.31
CA ASN A 165 -7.95 -1.27 -16.50
C ASN A 165 -6.99 -0.33 -17.25
N SER A 166 -7.27 0.97 -17.25
CA SER A 166 -6.41 1.95 -17.92
C SER A 166 -5.24 2.37 -17.03
N LYS A 167 -5.42 2.37 -15.70
CA LYS A 167 -4.33 2.51 -14.73
C LYS A 167 -3.35 1.35 -14.83
N ASP A 168 -3.85 0.12 -14.92
CA ASP A 168 -3.04 -1.09 -15.07
C ASP A 168 -2.13 -1.01 -16.30
N LYS A 169 -2.65 -0.51 -17.43
CA LYS A 169 -1.84 -0.31 -18.65
C LYS A 169 -0.76 0.74 -18.50
N VAL A 170 -1.00 1.77 -17.69
CA VAL A 170 0.00 2.82 -17.41
C VAL A 170 1.08 2.25 -16.48
N LEU A 171 0.70 1.49 -15.45
CA LEU A 171 1.62 0.81 -14.55
C LEU A 171 2.48 -0.22 -15.30
N GLU A 172 1.88 -1.08 -16.13
CA GLU A 172 2.61 -2.06 -16.95
C GLU A 172 3.59 -1.36 -17.92
N LEU A 173 3.21 -0.22 -18.50
CA LEU A 173 4.09 0.59 -19.33
C LEU A 173 5.28 1.10 -18.52
N PHE A 174 5.05 1.63 -17.32
CA PHE A 174 6.13 2.12 -16.47
C PHE A 174 7.04 0.99 -16.02
N GLU A 175 6.52 -0.11 -15.48
CA GLU A 175 7.32 -1.26 -15.03
C GLU A 175 8.21 -1.79 -16.16
N LYS A 176 7.62 -2.01 -17.34
CA LYS A 176 8.34 -2.52 -18.52
C LYS A 176 9.51 -1.64 -18.98
N TYR A 177 9.40 -0.33 -18.82
CA TYR A 177 10.41 0.63 -19.28
C TYR A 177 11.28 1.18 -18.14
N ASN A 178 10.92 0.92 -16.89
CA ASN A 178 11.70 1.23 -15.69
C ASN A 178 12.72 0.12 -15.37
N GLU A 179 12.48 -1.11 -15.82
CA GLU A 179 13.47 -2.18 -15.74
C GLU A 179 14.68 -1.93 -16.66
N ASN A 180 15.89 -2.05 -16.10
CA ASN A 180 17.17 -1.88 -16.80
C ASN A 180 17.42 -2.90 -17.95
N GLU A 181 16.46 -3.77 -18.26
CA GLU A 181 16.52 -4.83 -19.29
C GLU A 181 15.98 -4.41 -20.66
N ASN A 182 15.80 -3.10 -20.93
CA ASN A 182 15.37 -2.67 -22.26
C ASN A 182 16.56 -2.43 -23.21
N ASP A 183 16.61 -3.15 -24.33
CA ASP A 183 17.56 -2.96 -25.46
C ASP A 183 17.41 -1.58 -26.16
N LEU A 184 16.38 -0.81 -25.78
CA LEU A 184 16.09 0.52 -26.32
C LEU A 184 16.93 1.60 -25.63
N SER A 185 17.49 2.53 -26.41
CA SER A 185 18.13 3.72 -25.84
C SER A 185 17.12 4.51 -25.00
N LYS A 186 17.61 5.14 -23.94
CA LYS A 186 16.80 5.95 -23.01
C LYS A 186 15.95 7.02 -23.72
N GLU A 187 16.48 7.61 -24.80
CA GLU A 187 15.74 8.56 -25.64
C GLU A 187 14.54 7.91 -26.37
N ASN A 188 14.69 6.66 -26.81
CA ASN A 188 13.60 5.93 -27.45
C ASN A 188 12.57 5.47 -26.41
N VAL A 189 13.01 5.07 -25.22
CA VAL A 189 12.13 4.75 -24.08
C VAL A 189 11.23 5.94 -23.76
N GLN A 190 11.81 7.13 -23.59
CA GLN A 190 11.05 8.35 -23.27
C GLN A 190 9.99 8.65 -24.34
N LYS A 191 10.35 8.58 -25.63
CA LYS A 191 9.39 8.81 -26.74
C LYS A 191 8.28 7.77 -26.78
N VAL A 192 8.59 6.50 -26.52
CA VAL A 192 7.60 5.42 -26.50
C VAL A 192 6.65 5.57 -25.31
N VAL A 193 7.18 5.88 -24.13
CA VAL A 193 6.40 6.11 -22.91
C VAL A 193 5.49 7.32 -23.09
N GLN A 194 6.02 8.46 -23.55
CA GLN A 194 5.22 9.67 -23.80
C GLN A 194 4.12 9.44 -24.85
N ASN A 195 4.43 8.76 -25.95
CA ASN A 195 3.44 8.49 -27.00
C ASN A 195 2.32 7.59 -26.51
N SER A 196 2.67 6.52 -25.79
CA SER A 196 1.70 5.55 -25.25
C SER A 196 0.83 6.17 -24.16
N LEU A 197 1.44 6.93 -23.24
CA LEU A 197 0.74 7.66 -22.19
C LEU A 197 -0.23 8.68 -22.78
N SER A 198 0.18 9.43 -23.80
CA SER A 198 -0.70 10.39 -24.48
C SER A 198 -1.89 9.72 -25.15
N GLN A 199 -1.73 8.51 -25.71
CA GLN A 199 -2.86 7.76 -26.28
C GLN A 199 -3.86 7.32 -25.21
N ILE A 200 -3.37 6.79 -24.09
CA ILE A 200 -4.22 6.35 -22.98
C ILE A 200 -4.99 7.53 -22.39
N LEU A 201 -4.31 8.66 -22.17
CA LEU A 201 -4.86 9.87 -21.56
C LEU A 201 -5.71 10.73 -22.51
N ASN A 202 -5.76 10.43 -23.80
CA ASN A 202 -6.65 11.13 -24.73
C ASN A 202 -7.96 10.38 -25.00
N ASP A 203 -8.04 9.11 -24.60
CA ASP A 203 -9.26 8.34 -24.75
C ASP A 203 -10.22 8.60 -23.57
N THR A 204 -11.33 9.27 -23.83
CA THR A 204 -12.34 9.59 -22.82
C THR A 204 -12.97 8.33 -22.20
N ASN A 205 -12.95 7.18 -22.89
CA ASN A 205 -13.46 5.92 -22.36
C ASN A 205 -12.56 5.31 -21.27
N ASN A 206 -11.31 5.77 -21.17
CA ASN A 206 -10.36 5.30 -20.18
C ASN A 206 -10.56 5.94 -18.80
N TYR A 207 -11.46 6.92 -18.67
CA TYR A 207 -11.76 7.59 -17.41
C TYR A 207 -12.89 6.91 -16.66
N THR A 208 -12.86 7.01 -15.33
CA THR A 208 -14.00 6.58 -14.51
C THR A 208 -15.22 7.45 -14.84
N PRO A 209 -16.35 6.85 -15.25
CA PRO A 209 -17.56 7.63 -15.52
C PRO A 209 -18.07 8.18 -14.19
N THR A 210 -17.86 9.49 -13.97
CA THR A 210 -18.48 10.20 -12.86
C THR A 210 -19.99 10.15 -13.04
N SER A 211 -20.63 9.21 -12.33
CA SER A 211 -22.08 9.12 -12.27
C SER A 211 -22.57 10.29 -11.43
N PHE A 212 -22.86 11.42 -12.07
CA PHE A 212 -23.60 12.50 -11.43
C PHE A 212 -25.00 11.96 -11.14
N TYR A 213 -25.27 11.60 -9.88
CA TYR A 213 -26.63 11.39 -9.41
C TYR A 213 -27.39 12.71 -9.61
N VAL A 214 -28.32 12.72 -10.57
CA VAL A 214 -29.31 13.78 -10.79
C VAL A 214 -30.55 13.49 -9.95
#